data_AF-A0A2E9QEV3-F1
#
_entry.id   AF-A0A2E9QEV3-F1
#
_cell.length_a   1.000
_cell.length_b   1.000
_cell.length_c   1.000
_cell.angle_alpha   90.00
_cell.angle_beta   90.00
_cell.angle_gamma   90.00
#
_symmetry.space_group_name_H-M   'P 1'
#
loop_
_entity.id
_entity.type
_entity.pdbx_description
1 polymer ?
#
loop_
_entity_poly.entity_id
_entity_poly.type
_entity_poly.pdbx_seq_one_letter_code
_entity_poly.pdbx_strand_id
1 'polypeptide(L)'
;MRKLALMAVLLLVASQGLSAANYKLFVHGRSGDNHCRSLTSTTSGTYDHNNYWGGAVSGLSDVRYVGFDGTRNGGAYSWETCGAQKQLHDALRTFCTGSNTCEIYTHSTGGLVLAAYFGLNNPSGLNIRRIQLMASAAGGSELADISTSYLGWLGFDTLGGELDESVSTRGARNGFNHYQSRGRTYYTTSGEGTDYLYATSPFLPGKDDGVLANHSLCNVNTVKSVEQGCTRGNGTMTRSYACGWFWSSTCYDRSYRWTPYYTVYQGGGGHSHGDAKRDYNRR
;
A
#
# COMPACT_ATOMS: atom_id res chain seq x y z
N MET A 1 55.99 4.41 25.83
CA MET A 1 55.22 3.25 25.31
C MET A 1 53.84 3.06 25.95
N ARG A 2 53.66 3.23 27.28
CA ARG A 2 52.34 3.10 27.95
C ARG A 2 51.24 4.05 27.44
N LYS A 3 51.58 5.27 26.97
CA LYS A 3 50.61 6.26 26.46
C LYS A 3 50.06 5.93 25.06
N LEU A 4 50.83 5.20 24.24
CA LEU A 4 50.41 4.76 22.90
C LEU A 4 49.47 3.54 22.97
N ALA A 5 49.70 2.65 23.95
CA ALA A 5 48.82 1.50 24.20
C ALA A 5 47.41 1.93 24.67
N LEU A 6 47.30 3.00 25.47
CA LEU A 6 46.00 3.51 25.91
C LEU A 6 45.18 4.13 24.77
N MET A 7 45.80 4.85 23.82
CA MET A 7 45.11 5.41 22.65
C MET A 7 44.62 4.32 21.70
N ALA A 8 45.38 3.23 21.51
CA ALA A 8 44.96 2.12 20.67
C ALA A 8 43.72 1.40 21.24
N VAL A 9 43.66 1.21 22.56
CA VAL A 9 42.49 0.59 23.23
C VAL A 9 41.25 1.51 23.17
N LEU A 10 41.41 2.83 23.29
CA LEU A 10 40.31 3.79 23.13
C LEU A 10 39.75 3.88 21.70
N LEU A 11 40.59 3.68 20.67
CA LEU A 11 40.16 3.62 19.26
C LEU A 11 39.44 2.31 18.91
N LEU A 12 39.78 1.20 19.57
CA LEU A 12 39.09 -0.09 19.40
C LEU A 12 37.70 -0.12 20.04
N VAL A 13 37.48 0.58 21.16
CA VAL A 13 36.16 0.66 21.83
C VAL A 13 35.20 1.65 21.14
N ALA A 14 35.71 2.59 20.33
CA ALA A 14 34.90 3.52 19.53
C ALA A 14 34.32 2.89 18.25
N SER A 15 34.64 1.63 17.95
CA SER A 15 34.20 0.92 16.74
C SER A 15 32.96 0.04 16.95
N GLN A 16 32.27 0.16 18.09
CA GLN A 16 30.98 -0.51 18.28
C GLN A 16 29.97 0.06 17.27
N GLY A 17 29.75 -0.73 16.22
CA GLY A 17 29.25 -0.27 14.94
C GLY A 17 27.89 0.41 15.01
N LEU A 18 27.84 1.61 14.45
CA LEU A 18 26.64 2.12 13.78
C LEU A 18 26.39 1.23 12.55
N SER A 19 25.91 0.01 12.76
CA SER A 19 25.45 -0.82 11.66
C SER A 19 24.16 -0.22 11.14
N ALA A 20 24.20 0.34 9.94
CA ALA A 20 23.01 0.74 9.21
C ALA A 20 22.08 -0.47 9.05
N ALA A 21 20.85 -0.37 9.57
CA ALA A 21 19.83 -1.39 9.36
C ALA A 21 19.00 -1.09 8.09
N ASN A 22 18.49 -2.14 7.45
CA ASN A 22 17.49 -2.02 6.37
C ASN A 22 16.15 -2.55 6.87
N TYR A 23 15.33 -1.65 7.42
CA TYR A 23 14.02 -2.01 7.97
C TYR A 23 13.02 -2.27 6.86
N LYS A 24 12.18 -3.28 7.07
CA LYS A 24 11.08 -3.62 6.16
C LYS A 24 9.78 -3.25 6.85
N LEU A 25 9.21 -2.11 6.45
CA LEU A 25 7.99 -1.59 7.04
C LEU A 25 6.78 -2.23 6.35
N PHE A 26 5.91 -2.86 7.13
CA PHE A 26 4.67 -3.48 6.66
C PHE A 26 3.48 -2.66 7.15
N VAL A 27 2.95 -1.82 6.27
CA VAL A 27 1.82 -0.93 6.55
C VAL A 27 0.51 -1.65 6.20
N HIS A 28 -0.31 -1.89 7.22
CA HIS A 28 -1.59 -2.56 7.01
C HIS A 28 -2.59 -1.68 6.24
N GLY A 29 -3.66 -2.30 5.74
CA GLY A 29 -4.80 -1.60 5.18
C GLY A 29 -6.04 -1.73 6.05
N ARG A 30 -7.22 -1.50 5.47
CA ARG A 30 -8.50 -1.54 6.17
C ARG A 30 -8.65 -2.80 7.03
N SER A 31 -9.08 -2.62 8.27
CA SER A 31 -9.35 -3.71 9.22
C SER A 31 -10.39 -3.27 10.24
N GLY A 32 -11.28 -4.18 10.65
CA GLY A 32 -12.23 -3.96 11.75
C GLY A 32 -11.56 -3.75 13.11
N ASP A 33 -10.32 -4.23 13.26
CA ASP A 33 -9.54 -4.13 14.49
C ASP A 33 -8.62 -2.90 14.51
N ASN A 34 -8.31 -2.42 15.71
CA ASN A 34 -7.29 -1.40 15.93
C ASN A 34 -5.89 -2.05 15.90
N HIS A 35 -5.05 -1.69 14.92
CA HIS A 35 -3.67 -2.21 14.83
C HIS A 35 -2.61 -1.24 15.38
N CYS A 36 -3.02 -0.09 15.92
CA CYS A 36 -2.13 0.95 16.42
C CYS A 36 -1.18 0.47 17.52
N ARG A 37 0.09 0.83 17.40
CA ARG A 37 1.11 0.69 18.46
C ARG A 37 1.99 1.93 18.54
N SER A 38 2.69 2.11 19.65
CA SER A 38 3.68 3.18 19.79
C SER A 38 4.96 2.82 19.05
N LEU A 39 5.41 3.68 18.13
CA LEU A 39 6.60 3.49 17.28
C LEU A 39 7.71 4.51 17.65
N THR A 40 8.18 4.46 18.90
CA THR A 40 9.10 5.45 19.48
C THR A 40 10.58 5.10 19.37
N SER A 41 10.92 3.86 19.02
CA SER A 41 12.32 3.44 18.87
C SER A 41 12.45 2.32 17.86
N THR A 42 13.69 2.02 17.47
CA THR A 42 13.99 0.95 16.51
C THR A 42 13.58 -0.45 16.99
N THR A 43 13.28 -0.64 18.28
CA THR A 43 12.79 -1.91 18.84
C THR A 43 11.26 -2.03 18.86
N SER A 44 10.53 -0.97 18.49
CA SER A 44 9.07 -0.97 18.39
C SER A 44 8.57 -1.76 17.17
N GLY A 45 7.31 -2.18 17.15
CA GLY A 45 6.64 -2.74 15.95
C GLY A 45 7.16 -4.10 15.47
N THR A 46 7.78 -4.90 16.33
CA THR A 46 8.42 -6.18 15.94
C THR A 46 7.47 -7.35 15.74
N TYR A 47 6.19 -7.19 16.07
CA TYR A 47 5.15 -8.21 15.89
C TYR A 47 3.89 -7.62 15.26
N ASP A 48 3.13 -8.47 14.57
CA ASP A 48 1.89 -8.13 13.89
C ASP A 48 0.74 -7.99 14.90
N HIS A 49 0.56 -6.77 15.42
CA HIS A 49 -0.48 -6.50 16.43
C HIS A 49 -1.87 -6.76 15.83
N ASN A 50 -2.68 -7.57 16.52
CA ASN A 50 -4.00 -8.03 16.06
C ASN A 50 -3.96 -8.76 14.70
N ASN A 51 -2.82 -9.37 14.35
CA ASN A 51 -2.68 -10.38 13.31
C ASN A 51 -3.21 -9.97 11.92
N TYR A 52 -2.99 -8.74 11.49
CA TYR A 52 -3.44 -8.28 10.18
C TYR A 52 -2.81 -9.08 9.04
N TRP A 53 -1.50 -9.31 9.12
CA TRP A 53 -0.72 -9.99 8.10
C TRP A 53 -0.84 -11.50 8.19
N GLY A 54 -1.34 -12.06 9.30
CA GLY A 54 -1.74 -13.47 9.37
C GLY A 54 -0.60 -14.46 9.09
N GLY A 55 0.64 -14.08 9.41
CA GLY A 55 1.83 -14.88 9.09
C GLY A 55 2.27 -14.87 7.63
N ALA A 56 1.68 -14.04 6.77
CA ALA A 56 2.10 -13.89 5.36
C ALA A 56 3.56 -13.39 5.23
N VAL A 57 4.01 -12.59 6.20
CA VAL A 57 5.37 -12.07 6.26
C VAL A 57 6.28 -13.09 6.94
N SER A 58 7.20 -13.67 6.18
CA SER A 58 8.10 -14.71 6.69
C SER A 58 9.49 -14.62 6.04
N GLY A 59 10.52 -15.12 6.73
CA GLY A 59 11.88 -15.20 6.19
C GLY A 59 12.60 -13.86 6.04
N LEU A 60 12.12 -12.79 6.68
CA LEU A 60 12.71 -11.45 6.60
C LEU A 60 13.28 -11.01 7.95
N SER A 61 14.46 -10.38 7.94
CA SER A 61 15.00 -9.63 9.09
C SER A 61 14.40 -8.22 9.16
N ASP A 62 14.53 -7.57 10.33
CA ASP A 62 14.26 -6.13 10.52
C ASP A 62 12.84 -5.69 10.09
N VAL A 63 11.88 -6.60 10.24
CA VAL A 63 10.46 -6.36 9.94
C VAL A 63 9.85 -5.46 11.00
N ARG A 64 9.09 -4.45 10.56
CA ARG A 64 8.35 -3.55 11.43
C ARG A 64 6.92 -3.40 10.94
N TYR A 65 5.97 -3.77 11.77
CA TYR A 65 4.54 -3.65 11.47
C TYR A 65 4.06 -2.25 11.84
N VAL A 66 3.49 -1.56 10.85
CA VAL A 66 2.97 -0.20 10.99
C VAL A 66 1.45 -0.30 10.93
N GLY A 67 0.84 -0.29 12.11
CA GLY A 67 -0.59 -0.39 12.33
C GLY A 67 -1.22 0.94 12.73
N PHE A 68 -2.48 1.15 12.38
CA PHE A 68 -3.30 2.31 12.75
C PHE A 68 -4.72 1.85 13.14
N ASP A 69 -5.47 2.79 13.70
CA ASP A 69 -6.89 2.62 14.00
C ASP A 69 -7.71 3.31 12.89
N GLY A 70 -8.47 2.51 12.15
CA GLY A 70 -9.31 3.00 11.05
C GLY A 70 -10.47 3.89 11.49
N THR A 71 -10.81 3.92 12.78
CA THR A 71 -11.93 4.71 13.32
C THR A 71 -11.56 6.15 13.68
N ARG A 72 -10.29 6.53 13.54
CA ARG A 72 -9.82 7.89 13.87
C ARG A 72 -10.34 8.93 12.89
N ASN A 73 -10.55 10.16 13.38
CA ASN A 73 -11.03 11.25 12.56
C ASN A 73 -10.03 11.61 11.44
N GLY A 74 -10.49 11.76 10.22
CA GLY A 74 -9.76 11.87 8.97
C GLY A 74 -9.51 10.53 8.25
N GLY A 75 -9.91 9.39 8.81
CA GLY A 75 -9.74 8.07 8.18
C GLY A 75 -8.29 7.80 7.75
N ALA A 76 -8.07 7.49 6.46
CA ALA A 76 -6.74 7.25 5.90
C ALA A 76 -5.83 8.50 5.91
N TYR A 77 -6.41 9.68 6.09
CA TYR A 77 -5.72 10.98 6.18
C TYR A 77 -5.53 11.45 7.63
N SER A 78 -5.94 10.64 8.62
CA SER A 78 -5.91 11.02 10.04
C SER A 78 -4.51 11.24 10.59
N TRP A 79 -4.33 12.38 11.27
CA TRP A 79 -3.14 12.74 12.04
C TRP A 79 -3.34 12.65 13.56
N GLU A 80 -4.50 12.16 14.01
CA GLU A 80 -4.75 11.93 15.43
C GLU A 80 -3.80 10.86 16.00
N THR A 81 -3.75 10.75 17.33
CA THR A 81 -3.14 9.60 17.97
C THR A 81 -3.77 8.31 17.42
N CYS A 82 -2.94 7.37 16.98
CA CYS A 82 -3.36 6.16 16.26
C CYS A 82 -3.95 6.36 14.85
N GLY A 83 -3.99 7.58 14.32
CA GLY A 83 -4.39 7.87 12.95
C GLY A 83 -3.39 7.34 11.93
N ALA A 84 -3.88 7.04 10.72
CA ALA A 84 -3.09 6.38 9.68
C ALA A 84 -1.85 7.19 9.23
N GLN A 85 -2.00 8.50 9.00
CA GLN A 85 -0.88 9.36 8.62
C GLN A 85 0.11 9.53 9.78
N LYS A 86 -0.40 9.66 11.01
CA LYS A 86 0.44 9.80 12.21
C LYS A 86 1.30 8.56 12.44
N GLN A 87 0.71 7.37 12.37
CA GLN A 87 1.42 6.10 12.55
C GLN A 87 2.49 5.88 11.47
N LEU A 88 2.14 6.16 10.21
CA LEU A 88 3.11 6.11 9.12
C LEU A 88 4.24 7.12 9.33
N HIS A 89 3.92 8.35 9.73
CA HIS A 89 4.93 9.37 10.00
C HIS A 89 5.92 8.93 11.08
N ASP A 90 5.40 8.47 12.22
CA ASP A 90 6.21 8.03 13.35
C ASP A 90 7.10 6.84 12.95
N ALA A 91 6.57 5.88 12.19
CA ALA A 91 7.37 4.78 11.62
C ALA A 91 8.52 5.29 10.73
N LEU A 92 8.22 6.19 9.79
CA LEU A 92 9.23 6.72 8.87
C LEU A 92 10.32 7.49 9.61
N ARG A 93 9.97 8.25 10.65
CA ARG A 93 10.94 8.99 11.47
C ARG A 93 11.81 8.07 12.32
N THR A 94 11.22 7.03 12.89
CA THR A 94 11.91 6.08 13.76
C THR A 94 12.83 5.13 12.99
N PHE A 95 12.40 4.63 11.83
CA PHE A 95 13.11 3.55 11.14
C PHE A 95 13.89 4.02 9.89
N CYS A 96 13.49 5.11 9.24
CA CYS A 96 14.01 5.45 7.90
C CYS A 96 14.91 6.68 7.86
N THR A 97 15.45 7.11 9.01
CA THR A 97 16.32 8.30 9.14
C THR A 97 17.73 7.91 9.59
N GLY A 98 18.65 8.87 9.58
CA GLY A 98 20.04 8.66 10.00
C GLY A 98 20.81 7.77 9.02
N SER A 99 21.46 6.72 9.53
CA SER A 99 22.14 5.71 8.71
C SER A 99 21.21 4.58 8.26
N ASN A 100 20.00 4.48 8.81
CA ASN A 100 19.07 3.40 8.47
C ASN A 100 18.45 3.62 7.10
N THR A 101 18.05 2.53 6.46
CA THR A 101 17.30 2.53 5.22
C THR A 101 16.00 1.76 5.38
N CYS A 102 15.02 2.03 4.52
CA CYS A 102 13.74 1.36 4.55
C CYS A 102 13.29 0.81 3.19
N GLU A 103 12.70 -0.37 3.22
CA GLU A 103 11.78 -0.86 2.22
C GLU A 103 10.37 -0.85 2.80
N ILE A 104 9.42 -0.26 2.08
CA ILE A 104 8.06 -0.08 2.58
C ILE A 104 7.14 -0.94 1.73
N TYR A 105 6.38 -1.79 2.40
CA TYR A 105 5.41 -2.70 1.85
C TYR A 105 4.06 -2.34 2.43
N THR A 106 3.09 -2.07 1.56
CA THR A 106 1.73 -1.77 1.99
C THR A 106 0.76 -2.78 1.42
N HIS A 107 -0.36 -2.95 2.10
CA HIS A 107 -1.47 -3.77 1.59
C HIS A 107 -2.76 -2.95 1.61
N SER A 108 -3.62 -3.11 0.60
CA SER A 108 -4.97 -2.52 0.60
C SER A 108 -4.93 -1.00 0.82
N THR A 109 -5.72 -0.47 1.76
CA THR A 109 -5.73 0.94 2.19
C THR A 109 -4.37 1.47 2.65
N GLY A 110 -3.44 0.63 3.09
CA GLY A 110 -2.10 1.08 3.45
C GLY A 110 -1.37 1.73 2.28
N GLY A 111 -1.68 1.33 1.04
CA GLY A 111 -1.16 1.98 -0.15
C GLY A 111 -1.74 3.37 -0.39
N LEU A 112 -3.02 3.59 -0.06
CA LEU A 112 -3.61 4.93 -0.03
C LEU A 112 -2.92 5.80 1.02
N VAL A 113 -2.76 5.29 2.24
CA VAL A 113 -2.11 5.99 3.35
C VAL A 113 -0.71 6.46 2.96
N LEU A 114 0.11 5.56 2.38
CA LEU A 114 1.46 5.89 1.96
C LEU A 114 1.52 6.85 0.77
N ALA A 115 0.71 6.61 -0.26
CA ALA A 115 0.68 7.48 -1.44
C ALA A 115 0.21 8.89 -1.07
N ALA A 116 -0.83 9.00 -0.25
CA ALA A 116 -1.33 10.26 0.30
C ALA A 116 -0.28 10.96 1.17
N TYR A 117 0.46 10.22 2.00
CA TYR A 117 1.51 10.79 2.85
C TYR A 117 2.54 11.57 2.04
N PHE A 118 3.09 10.98 0.97
CA PHE A 118 4.03 11.68 0.09
C PHE A 118 3.34 12.66 -0.88
N GLY A 119 2.08 12.43 -1.22
CA GLY A 119 1.27 13.36 -2.02
C GLY A 119 1.07 14.70 -1.31
N LEU A 120 0.69 14.64 -0.05
CA LEU A 120 0.32 15.79 0.77
C LEU A 120 1.53 16.43 1.48
N ASN A 121 2.55 15.64 1.80
CA ASN A 121 3.69 16.10 2.59
C ASN A 121 5.00 16.06 1.78
N ASN A 122 6.00 16.81 2.23
CA ASN A 122 7.35 16.77 1.67
C ASN A 122 8.39 16.38 2.74
N PRO A 123 8.36 15.14 3.24
CA PRO A 123 9.25 14.71 4.31
C PRO A 123 10.70 14.58 3.81
N SER A 124 11.59 15.40 4.37
CA SER A 124 13.04 15.33 4.13
C SER A 124 13.75 14.34 5.05
N GLY A 125 14.97 13.93 4.68
CA GLY A 125 15.83 13.08 5.53
C GLY A 125 15.40 11.62 5.63
N LEU A 126 14.57 11.14 4.70
CA LEU A 126 14.14 9.74 4.63
C LEU A 126 14.96 8.94 3.60
N ASN A 127 15.56 7.85 4.07
CA ASN A 127 16.36 6.91 3.29
C ASN A 127 15.51 5.72 2.83
N ILE A 128 14.69 5.93 1.79
CA ILE A 128 13.78 4.90 1.28
C ILE A 128 14.38 4.24 0.04
N ARG A 129 14.57 2.92 0.09
CA ARG A 129 15.11 2.10 -0.99
C ARG A 129 14.02 1.61 -1.94
N ARG A 130 12.85 1.28 -1.40
CA ARG A 130 11.73 0.74 -2.17
C ARG A 130 10.40 1.06 -1.51
N ILE A 131 9.39 1.30 -2.33
CA ILE A 131 7.99 1.35 -1.94
C ILE A 131 7.23 0.38 -2.82
N GLN A 132 6.54 -0.58 -2.21
CA GLN A 132 5.69 -1.51 -2.92
C GLN A 132 4.27 -1.50 -2.34
N LEU A 133 3.30 -1.21 -3.20
CA LEU A 133 1.88 -1.15 -2.87
C LEU A 133 1.20 -2.42 -3.38
N MET A 134 0.86 -3.32 -2.48
CA MET A 134 0.27 -4.62 -2.79
C MET A 134 -1.26 -4.51 -2.71
N ALA A 135 -1.96 -4.84 -3.79
CA ALA A 135 -3.41 -4.68 -3.90
C ALA A 135 -3.89 -3.30 -3.40
N SER A 136 -3.30 -2.24 -3.97
CA SER A 136 -3.40 -0.89 -3.39
C SER A 136 -4.73 -0.21 -3.67
N ALA A 137 -5.37 0.29 -2.60
CA ALA A 137 -6.56 1.14 -2.70
C ALA A 137 -6.22 2.63 -2.94
N ALA A 138 -5.03 2.97 -3.45
CA ALA A 138 -4.68 4.36 -3.73
C ALA A 138 -5.65 4.98 -4.75
N GLY A 139 -6.18 4.22 -5.71
CA GLY A 139 -7.21 4.69 -6.64
C GLY A 139 -8.65 4.67 -6.09
N GLY A 140 -8.82 4.21 -4.85
CA GLY A 140 -10.10 4.00 -4.16
C GLY A 140 -10.75 2.64 -4.44
N SER A 141 -11.92 2.41 -3.84
CA SER A 141 -12.74 1.20 -3.98
C SER A 141 -14.20 1.57 -4.15
N GLU A 142 -14.88 0.95 -5.13
CA GLU A 142 -16.32 1.07 -5.31
C GLU A 142 -17.09 0.47 -4.14
N LEU A 143 -16.52 -0.51 -3.43
CA LEU A 143 -17.16 -1.02 -2.22
C LEU A 143 -17.29 0.08 -1.16
N ALA A 144 -16.30 0.97 -1.06
CA ALA A 144 -16.37 2.12 -0.15
C ALA A 144 -17.28 3.25 -0.65
N ASP A 145 -17.72 3.23 -1.92
CA ASP A 145 -18.75 4.14 -2.44
C ASP A 145 -20.18 3.66 -2.08
N ILE A 146 -20.33 2.39 -1.69
CA ILE A 146 -21.61 1.77 -1.35
C ILE A 146 -21.85 1.85 0.16
N SER A 147 -23.11 2.01 0.55
CA SER A 147 -23.52 2.07 1.95
C SER A 147 -23.02 0.86 2.76
N THR A 148 -22.46 1.17 3.92
CA THR A 148 -22.02 0.22 4.96
C THR A 148 -23.11 -0.78 5.35
N SER A 149 -24.39 -0.37 5.36
CA SER A 149 -25.52 -1.23 5.67
C SER A 149 -25.74 -2.35 4.64
N TYR A 150 -25.47 -2.08 3.37
CA TYR A 150 -25.66 -3.06 2.28
C TYR A 150 -24.51 -4.07 2.25
N LEU A 151 -23.29 -3.61 2.49
CA LEU A 151 -22.12 -4.48 2.60
C LEU A 151 -22.10 -5.29 3.90
N GLY A 152 -22.56 -4.71 5.02
CA GLY A 152 -22.77 -5.44 6.26
C GLY A 152 -23.80 -6.58 6.12
N TRP A 153 -24.85 -6.40 5.30
CA TRP A 153 -25.81 -7.46 4.96
C TRP A 153 -25.17 -8.62 4.16
N LEU A 154 -24.15 -8.34 3.35
CA LEU A 154 -23.37 -9.35 2.64
C LEU A 154 -22.23 -9.97 3.50
N GLY A 155 -22.11 -9.58 4.78
CA GLY A 155 -21.10 -10.10 5.69
C GLY A 155 -19.73 -9.44 5.56
N PHE A 156 -19.63 -8.26 4.92
CA PHE A 156 -18.41 -7.47 4.91
C PHE A 156 -18.33 -6.60 6.16
N ASP A 157 -17.23 -6.69 6.90
CA ASP A 157 -16.92 -5.74 7.96
C ASP A 157 -16.66 -4.36 7.34
N THR A 158 -17.71 -3.56 7.27
CA THR A 158 -17.57 -2.15 6.96
C THR A 158 -17.35 -1.38 8.24
N LEU A 159 -16.18 -0.73 8.35
CA LEU A 159 -15.92 0.21 9.43
C LEU A 159 -16.91 1.38 9.39
N GLY A 160 -17.35 1.77 8.19
CA GLY A 160 -18.13 2.97 8.00
C GLY A 160 -17.37 4.22 8.39
N GLY A 161 -18.05 5.36 8.27
CA GLY A 161 -17.49 6.65 8.61
C GLY A 161 -16.30 7.03 7.71
N GLU A 162 -15.36 7.77 8.29
CA GLU A 162 -14.41 8.57 7.53
C GLU A 162 -13.31 7.75 6.84
N LEU A 163 -13.05 6.50 7.27
CA LEU A 163 -12.16 5.62 6.51
C LEU A 163 -12.81 5.21 5.19
N ASP A 164 -14.10 4.87 5.18
CA ASP A 164 -14.84 4.52 3.96
C ASP A 164 -14.88 5.72 3.04
N GLU A 165 -15.18 6.91 3.57
CA GLU A 165 -15.12 8.15 2.80
C GLU A 165 -13.74 8.39 2.20
N SER A 166 -12.66 8.16 2.96
CA SER A 166 -11.29 8.31 2.44
C SER A 166 -10.93 7.27 1.37
N VAL A 167 -11.44 6.04 1.48
CA VAL A 167 -11.14 4.91 0.57
C VAL A 167 -12.09 4.86 -0.64
N SER A 168 -13.23 5.55 -0.58
CA SER A 168 -14.16 5.74 -1.69
C SER A 168 -13.43 6.18 -2.95
N THR A 169 -13.92 5.84 -4.15
CA THR A 169 -13.25 6.24 -5.39
C THR A 169 -13.10 7.76 -5.47
N ARG A 170 -14.08 8.49 -4.96
CA ARG A 170 -14.05 9.95 -4.85
C ARG A 170 -13.03 10.43 -3.83
N GLY A 171 -13.02 9.87 -2.62
CA GLY A 171 -12.15 10.30 -1.53
C GLY A 171 -10.69 10.08 -1.84
N ALA A 172 -10.35 8.86 -2.26
CA ALA A 172 -8.97 8.48 -2.56
C ALA A 172 -8.38 9.35 -3.68
N ARG A 173 -9.13 9.55 -4.76
CA ARG A 173 -8.70 10.29 -5.96
C ARG A 173 -8.59 11.80 -5.75
N ASN A 174 -9.45 12.36 -4.91
CA ASN A 174 -9.46 13.81 -4.64
C ASN A 174 -8.63 14.19 -3.41
N GLY A 175 -8.27 13.22 -2.56
CA GLY A 175 -7.57 13.49 -1.31
C GLY A 175 -6.12 13.92 -1.49
N PHE A 176 -5.49 13.67 -2.65
CA PHE A 176 -4.15 14.15 -2.97
C PHE A 176 -3.85 14.12 -4.47
N ASN A 177 -2.80 14.83 -4.89
CA ASN A 177 -2.31 14.76 -6.25
C ASN A 177 -1.48 13.48 -6.46
N HIS A 178 -2.04 12.48 -7.14
CA HIS A 178 -1.38 11.20 -7.43
C HIS A 178 -0.08 11.32 -8.24
N TYR A 179 0.10 12.42 -8.98
CA TYR A 179 1.33 12.70 -9.73
C TYR A 179 2.49 13.18 -8.84
N GLN A 180 2.22 13.39 -7.55
CA GLN A 180 3.15 13.97 -6.62
C GLN A 180 3.62 12.92 -5.62
N SER A 181 4.82 12.37 -5.83
CA SER A 181 5.41 11.34 -4.96
C SER A 181 6.68 11.77 -4.23
N ARG A 182 7.09 13.04 -4.38
CA ARG A 182 8.38 13.56 -3.87
C ARG A 182 9.59 12.75 -4.37
N GLY A 183 9.56 12.38 -5.64
CA GLY A 183 10.64 11.61 -6.28
C GLY A 183 10.65 10.12 -5.92
N ARG A 184 9.59 9.60 -5.32
CA ARG A 184 9.44 8.17 -5.04
C ARG A 184 8.76 7.46 -6.21
N THR A 185 9.14 6.22 -6.46
CA THR A 185 8.44 5.31 -7.39
C THR A 185 7.61 4.33 -6.57
N TYR A 186 6.38 4.06 -7.02
CA TYR A 186 5.49 3.12 -6.37
C TYR A 186 5.39 1.85 -7.19
N TYR A 187 5.99 0.76 -6.70
CA TYR A 187 5.90 -0.53 -7.36
C TYR A 187 4.59 -1.21 -6.95
N THR A 188 3.77 -1.65 -7.89
CA THR A 188 2.43 -2.18 -7.56
C THR A 188 2.28 -3.65 -7.93
N THR A 189 1.53 -4.38 -7.11
CA THR A 189 1.09 -5.75 -7.43
C THR A 189 -0.42 -5.82 -7.40
N SER A 190 -0.98 -6.65 -8.27
CA SER A 190 -2.42 -6.79 -8.46
C SER A 190 -2.84 -8.24 -8.62
N GLY A 191 -4.01 -8.57 -8.10
CA GLY A 191 -4.72 -9.83 -8.35
C GLY A 191 -5.83 -9.67 -9.39
N GLU A 192 -6.41 -10.80 -9.81
CA GLU A 192 -7.72 -10.85 -10.48
C GLU A 192 -8.61 -11.97 -9.90
N GLY A 193 -8.25 -12.50 -8.71
CA GLY A 193 -8.98 -13.55 -8.01
C GLY A 193 -10.12 -13.01 -7.16
N THR A 194 -10.73 -13.86 -6.34
CA THR A 194 -11.84 -13.46 -5.47
C THR A 194 -11.64 -13.97 -4.04
N ASP A 195 -11.82 -13.09 -3.05
CA ASP A 195 -11.84 -13.46 -1.63
C ASP A 195 -13.25 -13.81 -1.12
N TYR A 196 -14.30 -13.43 -1.86
CA TYR A 196 -15.68 -13.47 -1.39
C TYR A 196 -16.61 -14.21 -2.36
N LEU A 197 -16.10 -15.26 -3.01
CA LEU A 197 -16.87 -16.10 -3.96
C LEU A 197 -17.63 -15.26 -5.01
N TYR A 198 -16.98 -14.20 -5.52
CA TYR A 198 -17.53 -13.24 -6.48
C TYR A 198 -18.71 -12.39 -5.99
N ALA A 199 -19.01 -12.37 -4.69
CA ALA A 199 -20.11 -11.58 -4.14
C ALA A 199 -19.93 -10.05 -4.32
N THR A 200 -18.68 -9.59 -4.42
CA THR A 200 -18.32 -8.17 -4.62
C THR A 200 -18.21 -7.77 -6.09
N SER A 201 -17.90 -8.71 -6.99
CA SER A 201 -17.62 -8.42 -8.40
C SER A 201 -18.74 -7.66 -9.13
N PRO A 202 -20.04 -7.84 -8.85
CA PRO A 202 -21.10 -7.02 -9.47
C PRO A 202 -20.98 -5.51 -9.20
N PHE A 203 -20.26 -5.11 -8.15
CA PHE A 203 -20.03 -3.71 -7.77
C PHE A 203 -18.70 -3.17 -8.28
N LEU A 204 -17.84 -4.03 -8.82
CA LEU A 204 -16.47 -3.70 -9.22
C LEU A 204 -16.40 -3.65 -10.76
N PRO A 205 -16.12 -2.49 -11.37
CA PRO A 205 -16.15 -2.35 -12.82
C PRO A 205 -14.94 -3.03 -13.49
N GLY A 206 -15.24 -4.02 -14.32
CA GLY A 206 -14.24 -4.76 -15.10
C GLY A 206 -13.63 -5.90 -14.29
N LYS A 207 -12.34 -6.14 -14.47
CA LYS A 207 -11.63 -7.13 -13.66
C LYS A 207 -11.34 -6.58 -12.26
N ASP A 208 -11.31 -7.46 -11.28
CA ASP A 208 -11.11 -7.11 -9.87
C ASP A 208 -10.40 -8.23 -9.09
N ASP A 209 -9.87 -7.91 -7.92
CA ASP A 209 -9.24 -8.88 -7.00
C ASP A 209 -10.17 -9.35 -5.85
N GLY A 210 -11.47 -9.11 -5.99
CA GLY A 210 -12.49 -9.36 -4.98
C GLY A 210 -12.75 -8.17 -4.03
N VAL A 211 -11.91 -7.13 -4.04
CA VAL A 211 -12.09 -5.93 -3.19
C VAL A 211 -11.91 -4.63 -3.96
N LEU A 212 -11.00 -4.62 -4.93
CA LEU A 212 -10.64 -3.46 -5.73
C LEU A 212 -10.76 -3.79 -7.21
N ALA A 213 -11.37 -2.89 -7.96
CA ALA A 213 -11.41 -2.99 -9.41
C ALA A 213 -10.06 -2.60 -10.04
N ASN A 214 -9.81 -3.10 -11.26
CA ASN A 214 -8.52 -2.95 -11.92
C ASN A 214 -8.15 -1.51 -12.25
N HIS A 215 -9.12 -0.59 -12.39
CA HIS A 215 -8.77 0.82 -12.53
C HIS A 215 -8.03 1.37 -11.28
N SER A 216 -8.30 0.85 -10.09
CA SER A 216 -7.54 1.17 -8.88
C SER A 216 -6.26 0.35 -8.76
N LEU A 217 -6.33 -0.98 -8.92
CA LEU A 217 -5.17 -1.86 -8.81
C LEU A 217 -4.05 -1.52 -9.81
N CYS A 218 -4.46 -1.17 -11.04
CA CYS A 218 -3.54 -0.77 -12.10
C CYS A 218 -3.21 0.73 -12.08
N ASN A 219 -3.72 1.49 -11.10
CA ASN A 219 -3.45 2.93 -10.92
C ASN A 219 -3.88 3.77 -12.12
N VAL A 220 -5.02 3.40 -12.73
CA VAL A 220 -5.63 4.12 -13.85
C VAL A 220 -6.22 5.43 -13.34
N ASN A 221 -5.90 6.51 -14.04
CA ASN A 221 -6.22 7.87 -13.62
C ASN A 221 -7.70 8.26 -13.78
N THR A 222 -8.54 7.32 -14.22
CA THR A 222 -9.98 7.45 -14.37
C THR A 222 -10.68 6.26 -13.73
N VAL A 223 -11.90 6.48 -13.22
CA VAL A 223 -12.79 5.38 -12.80
C VAL A 223 -13.51 4.88 -14.05
N LYS A 224 -13.23 3.65 -14.45
CA LYS A 224 -13.80 3.00 -15.64
C LYS A 224 -13.66 1.49 -15.52
N SER A 225 -14.43 0.74 -16.30
CA SER A 225 -14.15 -0.69 -16.47
C SER A 225 -12.78 -0.89 -17.13
N VAL A 226 -11.98 -1.78 -16.52
CA VAL A 226 -10.69 -2.23 -17.06
C VAL A 226 -10.75 -3.75 -17.21
N GLU A 227 -11.08 -4.19 -18.42
CA GLU A 227 -11.32 -5.59 -18.80
C GLU A 227 -10.03 -6.40 -19.06
N GLN A 228 -8.88 -5.86 -18.67
CA GLN A 228 -7.56 -6.47 -18.87
C GLN A 228 -6.77 -6.41 -17.57
N GLY A 229 -5.82 -7.34 -17.41
CA GLY A 229 -4.91 -7.31 -16.28
C GLY A 229 -3.93 -6.15 -16.33
N CYS A 230 -3.40 -5.80 -15.15
CA CYS A 230 -2.40 -4.76 -15.03
C CYS A 230 -1.13 -5.16 -15.78
N THR A 231 -0.94 -4.61 -16.98
CA THR A 231 0.30 -4.74 -17.75
C THR A 231 1.49 -4.31 -16.88
N ARG A 232 2.56 -5.10 -16.88
CA ARG A 232 3.79 -4.75 -16.17
C ARG A 232 4.36 -3.45 -16.72
N GLY A 233 4.93 -2.65 -15.83
CA GLY A 233 5.48 -1.34 -16.15
C GLY A 233 4.57 -0.16 -15.82
N ASN A 234 4.89 0.99 -16.42
CA ASN A 234 4.16 2.25 -16.28
C ASN A 234 3.53 2.72 -17.60
N GLY A 235 3.57 1.89 -18.65
CA GLY A 235 3.00 2.23 -19.96
C GLY A 235 1.47 2.29 -19.94
N THR A 236 0.92 2.93 -20.97
CA THR A 236 -0.52 2.90 -21.25
C THR A 236 -0.98 1.46 -21.43
N MET A 237 -2.04 1.09 -20.72
CA MET A 237 -2.70 -0.20 -20.90
C MET A 237 -3.57 -0.14 -22.14
N THR A 238 -3.40 -1.10 -23.05
CA THR A 238 -4.21 -1.22 -24.26
C THR A 238 -4.82 -2.61 -24.34
N ARG A 239 -6.13 -2.69 -24.59
CA ARG A 239 -6.86 -3.92 -24.89
C ARG A 239 -7.47 -3.79 -26.28
N SER A 240 -7.16 -4.73 -27.17
CA SER A 240 -7.89 -4.89 -28.41
C SER A 240 -9.13 -5.74 -28.19
N TYR A 241 -10.22 -5.43 -28.88
CA TYR A 241 -11.43 -6.23 -28.90
C TYR A 241 -12.12 -6.11 -30.25
N ALA A 242 -12.87 -7.14 -30.63
CA ALA A 242 -13.63 -7.12 -31.86
C ALA A 242 -14.86 -6.20 -31.70
N CYS A 243 -15.17 -5.42 -32.72
CA CYS A 243 -16.24 -4.42 -32.72
C CYS A 243 -16.80 -4.19 -34.13
N GLY A 244 -17.81 -3.34 -34.26
CA GLY A 244 -18.46 -3.04 -35.54
C GLY A 244 -19.48 -4.10 -35.96
N TRP A 245 -20.08 -3.90 -37.14
CA TRP A 245 -21.10 -4.82 -37.68
C TRP A 245 -20.50 -6.22 -37.89
N PHE A 246 -21.11 -7.23 -37.26
CA PHE A 246 -20.59 -8.59 -37.20
C PHE A 246 -19.12 -8.70 -36.76
N TRP A 247 -18.65 -7.86 -35.83
CA TRP A 247 -17.29 -7.96 -35.25
C TRP A 247 -16.16 -7.82 -36.29
N SER A 248 -16.44 -7.11 -37.39
CA SER A 248 -15.54 -6.98 -38.55
C SER A 248 -14.33 -6.06 -38.32
N SER A 249 -14.28 -5.32 -37.22
CA SER A 249 -13.22 -4.36 -36.90
C SER A 249 -12.53 -4.66 -35.56
N THR A 250 -11.30 -4.19 -35.41
CA THR A 250 -10.57 -4.20 -34.13
C THR A 250 -10.62 -2.82 -33.49
N CYS A 251 -11.25 -2.72 -32.33
CA CYS A 251 -11.25 -1.54 -31.48
C CYS A 251 -10.21 -1.66 -30.38
N TYR A 252 -9.86 -0.53 -29.77
CA TYR A 252 -8.86 -0.47 -28.71
C TYR A 252 -9.36 0.37 -27.53
N ASP A 253 -9.38 -0.24 -26.35
CA ASP A 253 -9.53 0.48 -25.10
C ASP A 253 -8.15 0.86 -24.58
N ARG A 254 -7.95 2.15 -24.31
CA ARG A 254 -6.73 2.66 -23.67
C ARG A 254 -7.04 3.14 -22.27
N SER A 255 -6.15 2.81 -21.33
CA SER A 255 -6.22 3.25 -19.94
C SER A 255 -4.88 3.84 -19.52
N TYR A 256 -4.93 5.10 -19.10
CA TYR A 256 -3.76 5.89 -18.71
C TYR A 256 -3.56 5.78 -17.21
N ARG A 257 -2.30 5.66 -16.78
CA ARG A 257 -1.95 5.48 -15.37
C ARG A 257 -1.46 6.79 -14.78
N TRP A 258 -1.64 6.94 -13.47
CA TRP A 258 -0.87 7.94 -12.73
C TRP A 258 0.62 7.58 -12.78
N THR A 259 1.46 8.59 -12.97
CA THR A 259 2.88 8.50 -12.64
C THR A 259 3.02 8.82 -11.16
N PRO A 260 3.89 8.17 -10.37
CA PRO A 260 4.97 7.26 -10.76
C PRO A 260 4.69 5.80 -10.37
N TYR A 261 3.51 5.29 -10.69
CA TYR A 261 3.12 3.92 -10.38
C TYR A 261 3.67 2.97 -11.45
N TYR A 262 4.24 1.84 -11.02
CA TYR A 262 4.88 0.85 -11.89
C TYR A 262 4.48 -0.56 -11.46
N THR A 263 3.71 -1.26 -12.29
CA THR A 263 3.27 -2.63 -11.98
C THR A 263 4.44 -3.60 -12.12
N VAL A 264 4.74 -4.33 -11.05
CA VAL A 264 5.80 -5.35 -11.01
C VAL A 264 5.26 -6.77 -11.07
N TYR A 265 4.01 -6.99 -10.69
CA TYR A 265 3.41 -8.33 -10.70
C TYR A 265 1.89 -8.27 -10.89
N GLN A 266 1.36 -9.26 -11.60
CA GLN A 266 -0.07 -9.47 -11.80
C GLN A 266 -0.34 -10.97 -11.65
N GLY A 267 -1.17 -11.35 -10.68
CA GLY A 267 -1.35 -12.75 -10.25
C GLY A 267 -2.47 -13.52 -10.95
N GLY A 268 -3.26 -12.89 -11.82
CA GLY A 268 -4.37 -13.53 -12.53
C GLY A 268 -5.52 -13.97 -11.62
N GLY A 269 -6.42 -14.80 -12.18
CA GLY A 269 -7.68 -15.21 -11.53
C GLY A 269 -7.55 -16.10 -10.30
N GLY A 270 -6.35 -16.62 -10.01
CA GLY A 270 -6.06 -17.42 -8.83
C GLY A 270 -5.35 -16.63 -7.71
N HIS A 271 -5.24 -15.31 -7.84
CA HIS A 271 -4.55 -14.43 -6.88
C HIS A 271 -5.50 -13.33 -6.46
N SER A 272 -6.04 -13.44 -5.26
CA SER A 272 -7.03 -12.50 -4.71
C SER A 272 -6.37 -11.29 -4.03
N HIS A 273 -7.20 -10.40 -3.50
CA HIS A 273 -6.77 -9.29 -2.67
C HIS A 273 -5.91 -9.78 -1.48
N GLY A 274 -6.40 -10.77 -0.73
CA GLY A 274 -5.71 -11.35 0.42
C GLY A 274 -4.37 -12.00 0.09
N ASP A 275 -4.25 -12.66 -1.07
CA ASP A 275 -3.00 -13.29 -1.52
C ASP A 275 -1.88 -12.26 -1.73
N ALA A 276 -2.24 -11.02 -2.08
CA ALA A 276 -1.28 -9.94 -2.30
C ALA A 276 -0.46 -9.59 -1.05
N LYS A 277 -0.89 -9.97 0.17
CA LYS A 277 -0.08 -9.86 1.38
C LYS A 277 1.29 -10.56 1.28
N ARG A 278 1.42 -11.54 0.38
CA ARG A 278 2.66 -12.31 0.14
C ARG A 278 3.53 -11.74 -0.99
N ASP A 279 3.11 -10.66 -1.64
CA ASP A 279 3.78 -10.16 -2.85
C ASP A 279 5.05 -9.33 -2.58
N TYR A 280 5.45 -9.10 -1.32
CA TYR A 280 6.58 -8.22 -0.97
C TYR A 280 7.92 -8.59 -1.64
N ASN A 281 8.08 -9.83 -2.10
CA ASN A 281 9.26 -10.30 -2.84
C ASN A 281 9.17 -10.13 -4.37
N ARG A 282 8.03 -9.69 -4.91
CA ARG A 282 7.85 -9.46 -6.36
C ARG A 282 8.64 -8.23 -6.83
N ARG A 283 9.20 -8.30 -8.03
CA ARG A 283 10.07 -7.28 -8.63
C ARG A 283 9.78 -7.14 -10.12
#